data_AF-A0A3A5WBB1-F1
#
_entry.id   AF-A0A3A5WBB1-F1
#
_cell.length_a   1.000
_cell.length_b   1.000
_cell.length_c   1.000
_cell.angle_alpha   90.00
_cell.angle_beta   90.00
_cell.angle_gamma   90.00
#
_symmetry.space_group_name_H-M   'P 1'
#
loop_
_entity.id
_entity.type
_entity.pdbx_description
1 polymer ?
#
loop_
_entity_poly.entity_id
_entity_poly.type
_entity_poly.pdbx_seq_one_letter_code
_entity_poly.pdbx_strand_id
1 'polypeptide(L)'
;MIRLSPFDIHVRPTFSNEHGGSFVLIEPGENGDIVIENPFFIGARPVTQVEWVAVMGNNPSKFQEGWSAGLRPVERVSWLDCQQFISKLNQNETNLRLGLAGIWRLPTEEEWEFSCRAGTNTRWYHSDKDTDLDEVAWHGGNSGATTREVGQKKENAWGLFDCHGNVSEWTETEVGNKRVTKGGSWLMESESTTASARGVSKMDKISDGIGLRLVWAPI
;
A
#
# COMPACT_ATOMS: atom_id res chain seq x y z
N MET A 1 -21.48 -23.81 23.67
CA MET A 1 -20.52 -22.72 23.98
C MET A 1 -19.19 -23.15 23.41
N ILE A 2 -18.90 -22.77 22.15
CA ILE A 2 -17.68 -23.18 21.45
C ILE A 2 -16.57 -22.29 22.00
N ARG A 3 -15.63 -22.88 22.74
CA ARG A 3 -14.40 -22.21 23.15
C ARG A 3 -13.50 -22.12 21.91
N LEU A 4 -13.30 -20.91 21.40
CA LEU A 4 -12.27 -20.64 20.41
C LEU A 4 -10.90 -20.84 21.06
N SER A 5 -10.04 -21.59 20.37
CA SER A 5 -8.65 -21.83 20.73
C SER A 5 -7.86 -20.51 20.64
N PRO A 6 -6.93 -20.21 21.57
CA PRO A 6 -6.10 -19.01 21.52
C PRO A 6 -5.02 -19.02 20.41
N PHE A 7 -5.09 -19.94 19.45
CA PHE A 7 -4.09 -20.14 18.39
C PHE A 7 -4.66 -20.30 16.97
N ASP A 8 -5.90 -19.86 16.71
CA ASP A 8 -6.31 -19.68 15.31
C ASP A 8 -5.67 -18.41 14.78
N ILE A 9 -4.46 -18.55 14.22
CA ILE A 9 -3.89 -17.55 13.31
C ILE A 9 -4.88 -17.47 12.16
N HIS A 10 -5.72 -16.45 12.16
CA HIS A 10 -6.69 -16.22 11.11
C HIS A 10 -5.92 -15.74 9.87
N VAL A 11 -5.31 -16.68 9.14
CA VAL A 11 -4.62 -16.37 7.88
C VAL A 11 -5.68 -15.92 6.88
N ARG A 12 -5.66 -14.63 6.56
CA ARG A 12 -6.53 -14.07 5.51
C ARG A 12 -6.17 -14.72 4.17
N PRO A 13 -7.16 -15.08 3.33
CA PRO A 13 -6.88 -15.57 1.97
C PRO A 13 -5.99 -14.59 1.19
N THR A 14 -5.07 -15.15 0.40
CA THR A 14 -4.16 -14.36 -0.44
C THR A 14 -4.06 -14.94 -1.85
N PHE A 15 -3.63 -14.11 -2.80
CA PHE A 15 -3.14 -14.58 -4.10
C PHE A 15 -1.90 -13.78 -4.51
N SER A 16 -1.10 -14.35 -5.41
CA SER A 16 0.03 -13.65 -6.03
C SER A 16 -0.23 -13.43 -7.52
N ASN A 17 0.34 -12.36 -8.08
CA ASN A 17 0.36 -12.12 -9.51
C ASN A 17 1.70 -12.54 -10.13
N GLU A 18 1.74 -12.58 -11.46
CA GLU A 18 2.90 -12.92 -12.27
C GLU A 18 4.04 -11.88 -12.21
N HIS A 19 3.77 -10.69 -11.64
CA HIS A 19 4.73 -9.60 -11.52
C HIS A 19 5.44 -9.57 -10.16
N GLY A 20 5.09 -10.45 -9.23
CA GLY A 20 5.71 -10.55 -7.90
C GLY A 20 4.91 -9.90 -6.76
N GLY A 21 3.73 -9.35 -7.07
CA GLY A 21 2.81 -8.81 -6.08
C GLY A 21 2.07 -9.93 -5.33
N SER A 22 1.81 -9.70 -4.03
CA SER A 22 0.96 -10.55 -3.18
C SER A 22 -0.18 -9.70 -2.63
N PHE A 23 -1.39 -10.26 -2.59
CA PHE A 23 -2.60 -9.53 -2.27
C PHE A 23 -3.39 -10.24 -1.19
N VAL A 24 -3.83 -9.50 -0.18
CA VAL A 24 -4.56 -10.02 0.99
C VAL A 24 -6.03 -9.63 0.92
N LEU A 25 -6.92 -10.58 1.20
CA LEU A 25 -8.36 -10.34 1.30
C LEU A 25 -8.70 -9.46 2.50
N ILE A 26 -9.30 -8.32 2.22
CA ILE A 26 -9.97 -7.45 3.19
C ILE A 26 -11.46 -7.75 3.11
N GLU A 27 -12.03 -8.15 4.24
CA GLU A 27 -13.46 -8.45 4.37
C GLU A 27 -14.22 -7.18 4.78
N PRO A 28 -15.52 -7.09 4.45
CA PRO A 28 -16.37 -6.01 4.94
C PRO A 28 -16.33 -5.89 6.46
N GLY A 29 -16.45 -4.67 6.95
CA GLY A 29 -16.40 -4.38 8.38
C GLY A 29 -16.25 -2.89 8.66
N GLU A 30 -16.12 -2.56 9.94
CA GLU A 30 -16.00 -1.19 10.43
C GLU A 30 -14.84 -1.04 11.40
N ASN A 31 -14.22 0.13 11.40
CA ASN A 31 -13.22 0.52 12.40
C ASN A 31 -13.36 2.02 12.69
N GLY A 32 -14.05 2.34 13.79
CA GLY A 32 -14.50 3.71 14.07
C GLY A 32 -15.50 4.17 13.01
N ASP A 33 -15.26 5.32 12.40
CA ASP A 33 -16.12 5.89 11.36
C ASP A 33 -15.85 5.34 9.96
N ILE A 34 -14.84 4.47 9.80
CA ILE A 34 -14.49 3.86 8.51
C ILE A 34 -15.30 2.59 8.31
N VAL A 35 -16.03 2.52 7.20
CA VAL A 35 -16.88 1.37 6.83
C VAL A 35 -16.45 0.84 5.47
N ILE A 36 -16.18 -0.47 5.41
CA ILE A 36 -15.93 -1.23 4.18
C ILE A 36 -17.14 -2.12 3.92
N GLU A 37 -17.84 -1.88 2.82
CA GLU A 37 -19.06 -2.63 2.46
C GLU A 37 -18.76 -3.86 1.61
N ASN A 38 -17.76 -3.77 0.73
CA ASN A 38 -17.45 -4.81 -0.25
C ASN A 38 -16.05 -5.38 -0.02
N PRO A 39 -15.84 -6.70 -0.17
CA PRO A 39 -14.52 -7.28 -0.05
C PRO A 39 -13.63 -6.84 -1.20
N PHE A 40 -12.34 -6.71 -0.93
CA PHE A 40 -11.32 -6.44 -1.94
C PHE A 40 -10.00 -7.08 -1.55
N PHE A 41 -9.12 -7.27 -2.51
CA PHE A 41 -7.75 -7.71 -2.27
C PHE A 41 -6.81 -6.52 -2.38
N ILE A 42 -5.99 -6.26 -1.36
CA ILE A 42 -5.01 -5.16 -1.37
C ILE A 42 -3.60 -5.72 -1.36
N GLY A 43 -2.68 -5.07 -2.06
CA GLY A 43 -1.28 -5.45 -2.08
C GLY A 43 -0.72 -5.50 -0.65
N ALA A 44 -0.07 -6.59 -0.28
CA ALA A 44 0.63 -6.74 0.99
C ALA A 44 1.78 -5.72 1.13
N ARG A 45 2.29 -5.22 0.01
CA ARG A 45 3.40 -4.27 -0.10
C ARG A 45 3.08 -3.20 -1.17
N PRO A 46 3.76 -2.04 -1.16
CA PRO A 46 3.73 -1.13 -2.29
C PRO A 46 4.25 -1.81 -3.56
N VAL A 47 3.81 -1.35 -4.73
CA VAL A 47 4.29 -1.86 -6.02
C VAL A 47 5.78 -1.59 -6.15
N THR A 48 6.55 -2.64 -6.45
CA THR A 48 8.01 -2.52 -6.61
C THR A 48 8.41 -1.95 -7.97
N GLN A 49 9.67 -1.50 -8.06
CA GLN A 49 10.24 -1.07 -9.34
C GLN A 49 10.22 -2.18 -10.40
N VAL A 50 10.48 -3.44 -10.01
CA VAL A 50 10.42 -4.58 -10.94
C VAL A 50 9.00 -4.88 -11.42
N GLU A 51 8.01 -4.81 -10.52
CA GLU A 51 6.59 -4.94 -10.90
C GLU A 51 6.19 -3.87 -11.91
N TRP A 52 6.58 -2.62 -11.65
CA TRP A 52 6.32 -1.51 -12.56
C TRP A 52 6.97 -1.73 -13.92
N VAL A 53 8.26 -2.08 -13.96
CA VAL A 53 9.00 -2.33 -15.20
C VAL A 53 8.39 -3.46 -16.01
N ALA A 54 7.92 -4.53 -15.36
CA ALA A 54 7.31 -5.67 -16.04
C ALA A 54 6.05 -5.29 -16.84
N VAL A 55 5.30 -4.27 -16.41
CA VAL A 55 4.07 -3.80 -17.07
C VAL A 55 4.33 -2.59 -17.96
N MET A 56 5.19 -1.66 -17.52
CA MET A 56 5.38 -0.37 -18.19
C MET A 56 6.52 -0.37 -19.18
N GLY A 57 7.53 -1.23 -19.01
CA GLY A 57 8.72 -1.31 -19.85
C GLY A 57 9.79 -0.25 -19.55
N ASN A 58 9.62 0.57 -18.51
CA ASN A 58 10.57 1.59 -18.08
C ASN A 58 10.58 1.71 -16.54
N ASN A 59 11.64 2.29 -15.96
CA ASN A 59 11.73 2.57 -14.51
C ASN A 59 11.88 4.09 -14.27
N PRO A 60 10.85 4.78 -13.73
CA PRO A 60 10.89 6.22 -13.48
C PRO A 60 11.58 6.61 -12.16
N SER A 61 11.87 5.63 -11.30
CA SER A 61 12.32 5.82 -9.92
C SER A 61 13.65 6.59 -9.84
N LYS A 62 13.82 7.42 -8.82
CA LYS A 62 15.11 8.03 -8.46
C LYS A 62 16.09 7.01 -7.90
N PHE A 63 15.63 6.12 -7.03
CA PHE A 63 16.50 5.28 -6.21
C PHE A 63 16.73 3.90 -6.85
N GLN A 64 17.62 3.86 -7.85
CA GLN A 64 17.90 2.67 -8.65
C GLN A 64 19.27 2.02 -8.37
N GLU A 65 20.01 2.50 -7.37
CA GLU A 65 21.37 2.03 -7.07
C GLU A 65 21.39 0.71 -6.28
N GLY A 66 22.18 -0.25 -6.77
CA GLY A 66 22.40 -1.56 -6.13
C GLY A 66 21.59 -2.69 -6.76
N TRP A 67 22.04 -3.93 -6.55
CA TRP A 67 21.45 -5.13 -7.18
C TRP A 67 19.98 -5.34 -6.77
N SER A 68 19.61 -4.93 -5.56
CA SER A 68 18.27 -5.09 -4.99
C SER A 68 17.37 -3.87 -5.19
N ALA A 69 17.83 -2.82 -5.90
CA ALA A 69 17.04 -1.61 -6.09
C ALA A 69 15.67 -1.87 -6.72
N GLY A 70 15.60 -2.91 -7.57
CA GLY A 70 14.35 -3.39 -8.15
C GLY A 70 13.27 -3.77 -7.13
N LEU A 71 13.64 -4.17 -5.91
CA LEU A 71 12.76 -4.59 -4.82
C LEU A 71 12.29 -3.41 -3.94
N ARG A 72 12.72 -2.19 -4.24
CA ARG A 72 12.21 -0.96 -3.60
C ARG A 72 10.86 -0.60 -4.22
N PRO A 73 10.04 0.22 -3.53
CA PRO A 73 8.83 0.74 -4.15
C PRO A 73 9.18 1.56 -5.40
N VAL A 74 8.32 1.48 -6.41
CA VAL A 74 8.37 2.47 -7.50
C VAL A 74 7.97 3.83 -6.95
N GLU A 75 8.77 4.85 -7.28
CA GLU A 75 8.49 6.24 -6.98
C GLU A 75 8.71 7.11 -8.21
N ARG A 76 8.50 8.42 -8.09
CA ARG A 76 8.46 9.36 -9.22
C ARG A 76 7.40 8.98 -10.26
N VAL A 77 6.26 8.53 -9.77
CA VAL A 77 5.05 8.28 -10.56
C VAL A 77 3.95 9.25 -10.12
N SER A 78 3.30 9.89 -11.09
CA SER A 78 2.10 10.68 -10.83
C SER A 78 0.88 9.78 -10.68
N TRP A 79 -0.22 10.33 -10.18
CA TRP A 79 -1.49 9.59 -10.15
C TRP A 79 -1.92 9.19 -11.56
N LEU A 80 -1.68 10.06 -12.56
CA LEU A 80 -1.96 9.77 -13.97
C LEU A 80 -1.10 8.62 -14.52
N ASP A 81 0.16 8.49 -14.11
CA ASP A 81 1.00 7.36 -14.48
C ASP A 81 0.49 6.06 -13.85
N CYS A 82 0.03 6.13 -12.59
CA CYS A 82 -0.57 4.99 -11.90
C CYS A 82 -1.81 4.48 -12.64
N GLN A 83 -2.65 5.38 -13.15
CA GLN A 83 -3.82 5.00 -13.95
C GLN A 83 -3.45 4.33 -15.28
N GLN A 84 -2.35 4.75 -15.92
CA GLN A 84 -1.86 4.06 -17.13
C GLN A 84 -1.35 2.65 -16.82
N PHE A 85 -0.63 2.49 -15.72
CA PHE A 85 -0.20 1.17 -15.22
C PHE A 85 -1.38 0.26 -14.93
N ILE A 86 -2.39 0.76 -14.22
CA ILE A 86 -3.64 0.04 -13.92
C ILE A 86 -4.40 -0.31 -15.21
N SER A 87 -4.49 0.61 -16.16
CA SER A 87 -5.13 0.36 -17.46
C SER A 87 -4.47 -0.80 -18.21
N LYS A 88 -3.13 -0.86 -18.22
CA LYS A 88 -2.40 -1.99 -18.82
C LYS A 88 -2.66 -3.30 -18.08
N LEU A 89 -2.70 -3.30 -16.75
CA LEU A 89 -3.06 -4.48 -15.97
C LEU A 89 -4.46 -4.99 -16.32
N ASN A 90 -5.42 -4.08 -16.48
CA ASN A 90 -6.80 -4.42 -16.82
C ASN A 90 -7.01 -4.82 -18.29
N GLN A 91 -6.07 -4.52 -19.19
CA GLN A 91 -6.09 -4.98 -20.58
C GLN A 91 -5.68 -6.45 -20.72
N ASN A 92 -4.93 -7.00 -19.76
CA ASN A 92 -4.57 -8.41 -19.78
C ASN A 92 -5.80 -9.28 -19.45
N GLU A 93 -6.12 -10.20 -20.35
CA GLU A 93 -7.34 -11.04 -20.38
C GLU A 93 -7.47 -12.05 -19.20
N THR A 94 -6.60 -11.98 -18.20
CA THR A 94 -6.53 -12.89 -17.03
C THR A 94 -7.06 -12.26 -15.74
N ASN A 95 -8.07 -11.40 -15.85
CA ASN A 95 -8.79 -10.84 -14.69
C ASN A 95 -9.58 -11.87 -13.88
N LEU A 96 -9.44 -13.16 -14.15
CA LEU A 96 -9.87 -14.23 -13.26
C LEU A 96 -8.81 -14.45 -12.18
N ARG A 97 -9.10 -14.04 -10.94
CA ARG A 97 -8.31 -14.39 -9.75
C ARG A 97 -9.20 -15.22 -8.83
N LEU A 98 -8.69 -16.38 -8.41
CA LEU A 98 -9.46 -17.32 -7.57
C LEU A 98 -10.81 -17.75 -8.19
N GLY A 99 -10.91 -17.76 -9.52
CA GLY A 99 -12.17 -18.07 -10.24
C GLY A 99 -13.17 -16.92 -10.30
N LEU A 100 -12.82 -15.73 -9.80
CA LEU A 100 -13.64 -14.53 -9.80
C LEU A 100 -13.13 -13.53 -10.83
N ALA A 101 -14.04 -12.88 -11.56
CA ALA A 101 -13.70 -11.71 -12.34
C ALA A 101 -13.45 -10.52 -11.40
N GLY A 102 -12.59 -9.59 -11.81
CA GLY A 102 -12.34 -8.38 -11.05
C GLY A 102 -11.50 -7.37 -11.79
N ILE A 103 -11.24 -6.24 -11.15
CA ILE A 103 -10.51 -5.10 -11.73
C ILE A 103 -9.40 -4.61 -10.82
N TRP A 104 -8.29 -4.20 -11.42
CA TRP A 104 -7.23 -3.46 -10.75
C TRP A 104 -7.60 -1.98 -10.62
N ARG A 105 -7.25 -1.38 -9.47
CA ARG A 105 -7.38 0.06 -9.19
C ARG A 105 -6.47 0.49 -8.04
N LEU A 106 -6.41 1.80 -7.75
CA LEU A 106 -5.89 2.27 -6.47
C LEU A 106 -6.92 2.01 -5.35
N PRO A 107 -6.49 1.93 -4.09
CA PRO A 107 -7.42 1.93 -2.95
C PRO A 107 -8.11 3.29 -2.83
N THR A 108 -9.29 3.33 -2.21
CA THR A 108 -9.78 4.59 -1.61
C THR A 108 -8.98 4.93 -0.36
N GLU A 109 -9.09 6.17 0.13
CA GLU A 109 -8.51 6.60 1.40
C GLU A 109 -8.98 5.70 2.56
N GLU A 110 -10.27 5.39 2.59
CA GLU A 110 -10.91 4.55 3.60
C GLU A 110 -10.43 3.11 3.55
N GLU A 111 -10.36 2.51 2.36
CA GLU A 111 -9.82 1.16 2.17
C GLU A 111 -8.36 1.06 2.61
N TRP A 112 -7.56 2.07 2.26
CA TRP A 112 -6.16 2.13 2.66
C TRP A 112 -6.04 2.21 4.18
N GLU A 113 -6.78 3.13 4.82
CA GLU A 113 -6.68 3.35 6.26
C GLU A 113 -7.24 2.16 7.06
N PHE A 114 -8.36 1.58 6.64
CA PHE A 114 -8.92 0.38 7.24
C PHE A 114 -7.92 -0.79 7.21
N SER A 115 -7.32 -1.01 6.04
CA SER A 115 -6.33 -2.07 5.84
C SER A 115 -5.05 -1.85 6.63
N CYS A 116 -4.58 -0.60 6.70
CA CYS A 116 -3.42 -0.19 7.50
C CYS A 116 -3.64 -0.44 9.00
N ARG A 117 -4.80 -0.02 9.52
CA ARG A 117 -5.18 -0.15 10.93
C ARG A 117 -5.31 -1.60 11.38
N ALA A 118 -5.80 -2.49 10.51
CA ALA A 118 -5.98 -3.91 10.82
C ALA A 118 -6.71 -4.17 12.16
N GLY A 119 -7.73 -3.36 12.46
CA GLY A 119 -8.54 -3.44 13.69
C GLY A 119 -8.01 -2.61 14.87
N THR A 120 -6.91 -1.88 14.71
CA THR A 120 -6.36 -0.99 15.75
C THR A 120 -6.82 0.46 15.56
N ASN A 121 -6.77 1.24 16.66
CA ASN A 121 -7.10 2.67 16.69
C ASN A 121 -5.91 3.56 17.08
N THR A 122 -4.72 2.98 17.10
CA THR A 122 -3.46 3.65 17.44
C THR A 122 -2.94 4.51 16.27
N ARG A 123 -1.96 5.37 16.53
CA ARG A 123 -1.30 6.23 15.55
C ARG A 123 -0.57 5.41 14.48
N TRP A 124 0.19 4.41 14.89
CA TRP A 124 0.70 3.34 14.03
C TRP A 124 0.06 2.04 14.46
N TYR A 125 -0.14 1.08 13.55
CA TYR A 125 -0.97 -0.10 13.83
C TYR A 125 -0.56 -0.92 15.07
N HIS A 126 0.66 -0.73 15.60
CA HIS A 126 1.17 -1.45 16.77
C HIS A 126 1.38 -0.57 18.01
N SER A 127 1.37 0.76 17.90
CA SER A 127 1.72 1.66 19.02
C SER A 127 1.30 3.12 18.77
N ASP A 128 1.20 3.87 19.86
CA ASP A 128 1.03 5.34 19.86
C ASP A 128 2.33 6.10 20.16
N LYS A 129 3.43 5.40 20.43
CA LYS A 129 4.70 6.00 20.87
C LYS A 129 5.66 6.18 19.70
N ASP A 130 6.19 7.39 19.55
CA ASP A 130 7.19 7.70 18.52
C ASP A 130 8.43 6.81 18.59
N THR A 131 8.80 6.34 19.79
CA THR A 131 9.94 5.43 20.00
C THR A 131 9.77 4.08 19.33
N ASP A 132 8.54 3.70 19.02
CA ASP A 132 8.22 2.38 18.49
C ASP A 132 8.13 2.42 16.94
N LEU A 133 8.10 3.61 16.34
CA LEU A 133 7.94 3.83 14.89
C LEU A 133 8.98 3.07 14.05
N ASP A 134 10.22 3.00 14.52
CA ASP A 134 11.31 2.32 13.81
C ASP A 134 11.04 0.84 13.55
N GLU A 135 10.12 0.21 14.28
CA GLU A 135 9.75 -1.18 14.07
C GLU A 135 8.92 -1.40 12.78
N VAL A 136 8.21 -0.37 12.33
CA VAL A 136 7.17 -0.47 11.29
C VAL A 136 7.39 0.46 10.10
N ALA A 137 8.33 1.39 10.21
CA ALA A 137 8.49 2.48 9.27
C ALA A 137 9.92 2.67 8.75
N TRP A 138 10.01 3.05 7.47
CA TRP A 138 11.15 3.76 6.93
C TRP A 138 10.80 5.25 6.82
N HIS A 139 11.44 6.10 7.63
CA HIS A 139 11.13 7.53 7.75
C HIS A 139 12.41 8.37 7.78
N GLY A 140 12.28 9.70 7.87
CA GLY A 140 13.40 10.63 7.76
C GLY A 140 14.56 10.37 8.72
N GLY A 141 14.28 9.77 9.88
CA GLY A 141 15.28 9.45 10.90
C GLY A 141 16.05 8.14 10.69
N ASN A 142 15.53 7.20 9.90
CA ASN A 142 16.13 5.85 9.77
C ASN A 142 16.30 5.35 8.32
N SER A 143 15.76 6.05 7.33
CA SER A 143 15.76 5.60 5.93
C SER A 143 17.12 5.71 5.26
N GLY A 144 18.06 6.50 5.80
CA GLY A 144 19.33 6.81 5.13
C GLY A 144 19.14 7.65 3.86
N ALA A 145 18.11 8.50 3.85
CA ALA A 145 17.77 9.41 2.75
C ALA A 145 17.43 8.71 1.42
N THR A 146 16.83 7.52 1.48
CA THR A 146 16.43 6.74 0.31
C THR A 146 15.27 5.79 0.64
N THR A 147 14.52 5.37 -0.38
CA THR A 147 13.58 4.25 -0.24
C THR A 147 14.31 2.95 0.06
N ARG A 148 13.63 2.03 0.74
CA ARG A 148 14.15 0.71 1.11
C ARG A 148 13.34 -0.39 0.43
N GLU A 149 13.93 -1.58 0.40
CA GLU A 149 13.24 -2.77 -0.09
C GLU A 149 11.92 -2.95 0.66
N VAL A 150 10.87 -3.32 -0.06
CA VAL A 150 9.55 -3.49 0.54
C VAL A 150 9.53 -4.70 1.48
N GLY A 151 8.73 -4.61 2.54
CA GLY A 151 8.51 -5.71 3.49
C GLY A 151 9.68 -6.02 4.42
N GLN A 152 10.54 -5.04 4.70
CA GLN A 152 11.71 -5.20 5.61
C GLN A 152 11.44 -4.76 7.05
N LYS A 153 10.28 -4.15 7.32
CA LYS A 153 9.81 -3.80 8.67
C LYS A 153 8.69 -4.76 9.08
N LYS A 154 8.17 -4.64 10.31
CA LYS A 154 7.07 -5.51 10.76
C LYS A 154 5.82 -5.27 9.89
N GLU A 155 5.05 -6.33 9.70
CA GLU A 155 3.71 -6.27 9.12
C GLU A 155 2.65 -5.98 10.19
N ASN A 156 1.49 -5.48 9.77
CA ASN A 156 0.33 -5.40 10.64
C ASN A 156 -0.35 -6.77 10.83
N ALA A 157 -1.39 -6.82 11.66
CA ALA A 157 -2.12 -8.06 11.98
C ALA A 157 -2.76 -8.76 10.76
N TRP A 158 -2.84 -8.10 9.61
CA TRP A 158 -3.39 -8.64 8.36
C TRP A 158 -2.32 -8.92 7.31
N GLY A 159 -1.03 -8.78 7.63
CA GLY A 159 0.07 -9.10 6.70
C GLY A 159 0.43 -7.98 5.71
N LEU A 160 0.05 -6.73 6.01
CA LEU A 160 0.47 -5.57 5.23
C LEU A 160 1.75 -4.95 5.81
N PHE A 161 2.68 -4.63 4.92
CA PHE A 161 3.94 -3.97 5.22
C PHE A 161 3.95 -2.54 4.69
N ASP A 162 4.87 -1.73 5.21
CA ASP A 162 5.20 -0.39 4.71
C ASP A 162 4.01 0.59 4.69
N CYS A 163 2.97 0.36 5.50
CA CYS A 163 1.87 1.31 5.63
C CYS A 163 2.27 2.59 6.38
N HIS A 164 3.46 2.66 6.97
CA HIS A 164 3.92 3.76 7.80
C HIS A 164 5.25 4.34 7.32
N GLY A 165 5.45 4.51 6.01
CA GLY A 165 6.62 5.17 5.46
C GLY A 165 7.09 4.52 4.17
N ASN A 166 8.39 4.58 3.90
CA ASN A 166 9.03 4.20 2.63
C ASN A 166 8.57 5.12 1.49
N VAL A 167 7.31 5.01 1.04
CA VAL A 167 6.68 5.95 0.11
C VAL A 167 5.25 6.23 0.56
N SER A 168 4.77 7.45 0.32
CA SER A 168 3.34 7.72 0.42
C SER A 168 2.64 7.10 -0.77
N GLU A 169 1.41 6.65 -0.59
CA GLU A 169 0.72 5.87 -1.60
C GLU A 169 -0.46 6.66 -2.17
N TRP A 170 -0.53 6.76 -3.50
CA TRP A 170 -1.69 7.34 -4.19
C TRP A 170 -2.97 6.55 -3.92
N THR A 171 -4.08 7.27 -3.77
CA THR A 171 -5.44 6.71 -3.66
C THR A 171 -6.36 7.24 -4.78
N GLU A 172 -7.52 6.61 -4.97
CA GLU A 172 -8.58 7.13 -5.85
C GLU A 172 -9.27 8.37 -5.28
N THR A 173 -9.20 8.60 -3.95
CA THR A 173 -10.01 9.62 -3.27
C THR A 173 -9.63 11.04 -3.71
N GLU A 174 -10.65 11.79 -4.17
CA GLU A 174 -10.51 13.14 -4.68
C GLU A 174 -10.73 14.22 -3.61
N VAL A 175 -9.94 15.29 -3.67
CA VAL A 175 -10.21 16.55 -2.94
C VAL A 175 -10.09 17.72 -3.90
N GLY A 176 -11.22 18.21 -4.38
CA GLY A 176 -11.25 19.17 -5.48
C GLY A 176 -10.56 18.58 -6.71
N ASN A 177 -9.55 19.26 -7.25
CA ASN A 177 -8.76 18.78 -8.40
C ASN A 177 -7.47 18.02 -8.01
N LYS A 178 -7.41 17.52 -6.77
CA LYS A 178 -6.25 16.81 -6.21
C LYS A 178 -6.64 15.39 -5.79
N ARG A 179 -5.64 14.61 -5.41
CA ARG A 179 -5.77 13.24 -4.91
C ARG A 179 -5.15 13.11 -3.54
N VAL A 180 -5.73 12.23 -2.73
CA VAL A 180 -5.20 11.89 -1.41
C VAL A 180 -4.01 10.93 -1.55
N THR A 181 -2.99 11.16 -0.72
CA THR A 181 -1.90 10.20 -0.49
C THR A 181 -1.86 9.79 0.98
N LYS A 182 -1.47 8.55 1.28
CA LYS A 182 -1.46 8.01 2.65
C LYS A 182 -0.11 7.41 3.04
N GLY A 183 0.13 7.26 4.34
CA GLY A 183 1.22 6.46 4.92
C GLY A 183 2.56 7.14 5.20
N GLY A 184 2.77 8.38 4.72
CA GLY A 184 4.06 9.07 4.89
C GLY A 184 5.17 8.46 4.02
N SER A 185 6.42 8.89 4.16
CA SER A 185 7.50 8.45 3.26
C SER A 185 8.87 8.44 3.93
N TRP A 186 9.89 7.94 3.22
CA TRP A 186 11.27 7.87 3.69
C TRP A 186 11.88 9.19 4.17
N LEU A 187 11.31 10.35 3.79
CA LEU A 187 11.81 11.68 4.14
C LEU A 187 10.95 12.42 5.18
N MET A 188 9.84 11.83 5.62
CA MET A 188 8.86 12.49 6.49
C MET A 188 9.10 12.19 7.97
N GLU A 189 8.62 13.09 8.83
CA GLU A 189 8.56 12.95 10.27
C GLU A 189 7.42 12.03 10.74
N SER A 190 7.44 11.67 12.03
CA SER A 190 6.56 10.67 12.63
C SER A 190 5.08 10.93 12.38
N GLU A 191 4.57 12.15 12.62
CA GLU A 191 3.14 12.48 12.47
C GLU A 191 2.62 12.23 11.06
N SER A 192 3.44 12.50 10.04
CA SER A 192 3.11 12.30 8.63
C SER A 192 3.01 10.81 8.24
N THR A 193 3.42 9.89 9.11
CA THR A 193 3.38 8.43 8.87
C THR A 193 2.24 7.71 9.62
N THR A 194 1.42 8.44 10.38
CA THR A 194 0.32 7.83 11.15
C THR A 194 -0.78 7.29 10.23
N ALA A 195 -1.58 6.33 10.71
CA ALA A 195 -2.66 5.71 9.94
C ALA A 195 -3.67 6.73 9.38
N SER A 196 -3.99 7.78 10.15
CA SER A 196 -4.91 8.84 9.75
C SER A 196 -4.27 9.97 8.96
N ALA A 197 -2.93 10.07 8.94
CA ALA A 197 -2.25 11.12 8.17
C ALA A 197 -2.61 11.02 6.69
N ARG A 198 -2.82 12.19 6.07
CA ARG A 198 -3.15 12.32 4.65
C ARG A 198 -2.38 13.48 4.03
N GLY A 199 -1.75 13.21 2.90
CA GLY A 199 -1.29 14.23 1.97
C GLY A 199 -2.37 14.53 0.93
N VAL A 200 -2.30 15.70 0.30
CA VAL A 200 -3.16 16.06 -0.83
C VAL A 200 -2.31 16.69 -1.93
N SER A 201 -2.22 16.01 -3.06
CA SER A 201 -1.30 16.37 -4.15
C SER A 201 -2.04 16.49 -5.49
N LYS A 202 -1.53 17.35 -6.38
CA LYS A 202 -2.06 17.43 -7.76
C LYS A 202 -1.86 16.10 -8.47
N MET A 203 -2.77 15.74 -9.37
CA MET A 203 -2.75 14.45 -10.08
C MET A 203 -1.50 14.24 -10.96
N ASP A 204 -0.84 15.31 -11.39
CA ASP A 204 0.38 15.33 -12.20
C ASP A 204 1.66 15.46 -11.36
N LYS A 205 1.55 15.49 -10.02
CA LYS A 205 2.70 15.60 -9.13
C LYS A 205 3.57 14.36 -9.24
N ILE A 206 4.85 14.56 -9.48
CA ILE A 206 5.89 13.54 -9.41
C ILE A 206 6.79 13.83 -8.19
N SER A 207 7.08 12.80 -7.40
CA SER A 207 7.94 12.89 -6.23
C SER A 207 8.63 11.56 -5.96
N ASP A 208 9.86 11.62 -5.47
CA ASP A 208 10.63 10.47 -4.99
C ASP A 208 10.15 9.93 -3.62
N GLY A 209 9.15 10.56 -3.01
CA GLY A 209 8.49 10.09 -1.80
C GLY A 209 7.07 9.55 -2.03
N ILE A 210 6.60 9.46 -3.28
CA ILE A 210 5.24 8.99 -3.60
C ILE A 210 5.30 7.84 -4.60
N GLY A 211 4.63 6.74 -4.26
CA GLY A 211 4.42 5.55 -5.06
C GLY A 211 2.96 5.11 -5.03
N LEU A 212 2.71 3.80 -5.11
CA LEU A 212 1.37 3.24 -5.11
C LEU A 212 1.30 1.84 -4.48
N ARG A 213 0.10 1.48 -4.04
CA ARG A 213 -0.32 0.12 -3.71
C ARG A 213 -1.55 -0.21 -4.53
N LEU A 214 -1.64 -1.47 -4.94
CA LEU A 214 -2.72 -1.95 -5.80
C LEU A 214 -3.87 -2.54 -4.98
N VAL A 215 -5.08 -2.36 -5.49
CA VAL A 215 -6.27 -3.14 -5.13
C VAL A 215 -6.73 -3.94 -6.34
N TRP A 216 -7.12 -5.19 -6.11
CA TRP A 216 -7.93 -5.98 -7.01
C TRP A 216 -9.31 -6.18 -6.39
N ALA A 217 -10.35 -5.68 -7.06
CA ALA A 217 -11.72 -5.74 -6.58
C ALA A 217 -12.52 -6.76 -7.41
N PRO A 218 -13.14 -7.78 -6.80
CA PRO A 218 -14.08 -8.66 -7.49
C PRO A 218 -15.26 -7.87 -8.10
N ILE A 219 -15.78 -8.31 -9.25
CA ILE A 219 -16.96 -7.76 -9.93
C ILE A 219 -18.10 -8.77 -10.05
#